data_AF-A0A916GQ32-F1
#
_entry.id   AF-A0A916GQ32-F1
#
_cell.length_a   1.000
_cell.length_b   1.000
_cell.length_c   1.000
_cell.angle_alpha   90.00
_cell.angle_beta   90.00
_cell.angle_gamma   90.00
#
_symmetry.space_group_name_H-M   'P 1'
#
loop_
_entity.id
_entity.type
_entity.pdbx_description
1 polymer ?
#
loop_
_entity_poly.entity_id
_entity_poly.type
_entity_poly.pdbx_seq_one_letter_code
_entity_poly.pdbx_strand_id
1 'polypeptide(L)'
;MLNWLRNFFDRPARPGPNPPSAVIRLQDELVHVCEGDRRTASFRWEDLSRIRAWKHDCFTYDLICLGFDMRGTEESVFVHEEMEGFKDLVAEIERRCDRLDPKWWSKVAFPAFEQNHLTIWEALRPDGS
;
A
#
# COMPACT_ATOMS: atom_id res chain seq x y z
N MET A 1 8.89 -18.22 0.87
CA MET A 1 9.58 -17.45 -0.18
C MET A 1 9.59 -15.98 0.18
N LEU A 2 10.52 -15.52 1.02
CA LEU A 2 10.56 -14.12 1.53
C LEU A 2 12.01 -13.66 1.79
N ASN A 3 12.95 -14.00 0.91
CA ASN A 3 14.36 -13.59 1.08
C ASN A 3 14.68 -12.23 0.45
N TRP A 4 13.85 -11.73 -0.48
CA TRP A 4 14.18 -10.50 -1.21
C TRP A 4 13.67 -9.22 -0.53
N LEU A 5 12.65 -9.29 0.35
CA LEU A 5 12.08 -8.12 1.04
C LEU A 5 12.86 -7.67 2.27
N ARG A 6 13.56 -8.57 2.98
CA ARG A 6 14.32 -8.24 4.20
C ARG A 6 15.38 -7.15 3.97
N ASN A 7 16.17 -7.28 2.91
CA ASN A 7 17.30 -6.37 2.65
C ASN A 7 16.88 -4.94 2.25
N PHE A 8 15.66 -4.73 1.74
CA PHE A 8 15.20 -3.39 1.33
C PHE A 8 14.47 -2.65 2.44
N PHE A 9 13.79 -3.39 3.32
CA PHE A 9 12.98 -2.87 4.41
C PHE A 9 13.76 -2.61 5.70
N ASP A 10 15.03 -2.99 5.76
CA ASP A 10 15.95 -2.69 6.87
C ASP A 10 16.52 -1.27 6.81
N ARG A 11 15.96 -0.38 5.97
CA ARG A 11 16.26 1.05 6.05
C ARG A 11 15.76 1.58 7.39
N PRO A 12 16.63 2.14 8.24
CA PRO A 12 16.17 2.78 9.47
C PRO A 12 15.24 3.92 9.09
N ALA A 13 14.02 3.91 9.64
CA ALA A 13 13.08 5.02 9.54
C ALA A 13 13.82 6.30 9.94
N ARG A 14 13.93 7.27 9.02
CA ARG A 14 14.58 8.54 9.30
C ARG A 14 13.50 9.54 9.70
N PRO A 15 13.72 10.34 10.75
CA PRO A 15 12.77 11.38 11.11
C PRO A 15 12.80 12.48 10.03
N GLY A 16 11.88 12.38 9.07
CA GLY A 16 11.42 13.53 8.29
C GLY A 16 10.64 14.50 9.20
N PRO A 17 10.44 15.76 8.78
CA PRO A 17 9.84 16.81 9.63
C PRO A 17 8.38 16.57 10.06
N ASN A 18 7.75 15.47 9.64
CA ASN A 18 6.53 14.94 10.24
C ASN A 18 6.50 13.42 9.98
N PRO A 19 6.59 12.55 10.99
CA PRO A 19 6.06 11.20 10.81
C PRO A 19 4.55 11.36 10.63
N PRO A 20 3.91 10.62 9.72
CA PRO A 20 2.48 10.46 9.81
C PRO A 20 2.23 9.73 11.12
N SER A 21 1.47 10.34 12.02
CA SER A 21 0.95 9.72 13.24
C SER A 21 0.02 8.53 12.95
N ALA A 22 -0.13 8.15 11.68
CA ALA A 22 -1.08 7.20 11.17
C ALA A 22 -0.47 5.78 11.15
N VAL A 23 -1.12 4.87 11.86
CA VAL A 23 -0.77 3.46 11.98
C VAL A 23 -1.78 2.61 11.20
N ILE A 24 -1.29 1.61 10.48
CA ILE A 24 -2.10 0.63 9.79
C ILE A 24 -2.39 -0.52 10.75
N ARG A 25 -3.67 -0.87 10.92
CA ARG A 25 -4.08 -2.01 11.75
C ARG A 25 -4.87 -3.00 10.90
N LEU A 26 -4.41 -4.25 10.89
CA LEU A 26 -5.08 -5.37 10.24
C LEU A 26 -6.02 -6.05 11.24
N GLN A 27 -7.26 -6.31 10.82
CA GLN A 27 -8.27 -7.04 11.60
C GLN A 27 -9.04 -7.98 10.67
N ASP A 28 -8.65 -9.25 10.58
CA ASP A 28 -9.26 -10.27 9.73
C ASP A 28 -9.64 -9.75 8.33
N GLU A 29 -10.90 -9.37 8.12
CA GLU A 29 -11.46 -8.89 6.85
C GLU A 29 -11.36 -7.37 6.61
N LEU A 30 -10.80 -6.61 7.55
CA LEU A 30 -10.82 -5.15 7.58
C LEU A 30 -9.42 -4.57 7.82
N VAL A 31 -9.11 -3.49 7.12
CA VAL A 31 -7.90 -2.69 7.32
C VAL A 31 -8.31 -1.31 7.82
N HIS A 32 -7.63 -0.82 8.85
CA HIS A 32 -7.82 0.53 9.39
C HIS A 32 -6.55 1.35 9.27
N VAL A 33 -6.72 2.64 9.02
CA VAL A 33 -5.69 3.67 9.20
C VAL A 33 -6.10 4.54 10.37
N CYS A 34 -5.23 4.67 11.36
CA CYS A 34 -5.53 5.37 12.61
C CYS A 34 -4.47 6.42 12.95
N GLU A 35 -4.88 7.67 13.17
CA GLU A 35 -4.03 8.71 13.77
C GLU A 35 -4.25 8.75 15.28
N GLY A 36 -3.27 8.24 16.05
CA GLY A 36 -3.47 7.98 17.48
C GLY A 36 -4.64 7.01 17.71
N ASP A 37 -5.63 7.44 18.48
CA ASP A 37 -6.85 6.64 18.76
C ASP A 37 -7.96 6.85 17.72
N ARG A 38 -7.79 7.79 16.79
CA ARG A 38 -8.81 8.13 15.79
C ARG A 38 -8.61 7.33 14.52
N ARG A 39 -9.61 6.53 14.13
CA ARG A 39 -9.69 5.94 12.79
C ARG A 39 -9.97 7.02 11.75
N THR A 40 -9.08 7.17 10.77
CA THR A 40 -9.18 8.16 9.69
C THR A 40 -9.64 7.55 8.38
N ALA A 41 -9.34 6.27 8.14
CA ALA A 41 -9.82 5.53 6.98
C ALA A 41 -9.95 4.04 7.29
N SER A 42 -10.74 3.33 6.50
CA SER A 42 -10.82 1.87 6.55
C SER A 42 -11.38 1.29 5.27
N PHE A 43 -11.01 0.05 4.95
CA PHE A 43 -11.62 -0.71 3.87
C PHE A 43 -11.70 -2.19 4.21
N ARG A 44 -12.71 -2.87 3.69
CA ARG A 44 -12.82 -4.33 3.72
C ARG A 44 -12.18 -4.93 2.49
N TRP A 45 -11.61 -6.12 2.61
CA TRP A 45 -11.03 -6.82 1.47
C TRP A 45 -12.06 -7.15 0.39
N GLU A 46 -13.29 -7.51 0.78
CA GLU A 46 -14.40 -7.83 -0.14
C GLU A 46 -14.82 -6.63 -1.00
N ASP A 47 -14.66 -5.41 -0.48
CA ASP A 47 -14.99 -4.18 -1.18
C ASP A 47 -13.85 -3.73 -2.11
N LEU A 48 -12.65 -4.31 -2.00
CA LEU A 48 -11.49 -3.85 -2.76
C LEU A 48 -11.66 -4.15 -4.25
N SER A 49 -11.55 -3.11 -5.07
CA SER A 49 -11.66 -3.20 -6.52
C SER A 49 -10.30 -3.12 -7.22
N ARG A 50 -9.37 -2.33 -6.68
CA ARG A 50 -8.08 -2.06 -7.31
C ARG A 50 -7.06 -1.61 -6.27
N ILE A 51 -5.82 -2.04 -6.45
CA ILE A 51 -4.68 -1.52 -5.72
C ILE A 51 -3.76 -0.80 -6.70
N ARG A 52 -3.49 0.46 -6.40
CA ARG A 52 -2.54 1.31 -7.11
C ARG A 52 -1.30 1.48 -6.27
N ALA A 53 -0.14 1.49 -6.90
CA ALA A 53 1.12 1.81 -6.29
C ALA A 53 1.80 2.91 -7.10
N TRP A 54 2.44 3.84 -6.40
CA TRP A 54 3.23 4.88 -7.04
C TRP A 54 4.30 5.34 -6.07
N LYS A 55 5.24 6.11 -6.60
CA LYS A 55 6.29 6.76 -5.86
C LYS A 55 5.98 8.23 -5.72
N HIS A 56 5.93 8.73 -4.50
CA HIS A 56 5.82 10.15 -4.23
C HIS A 56 7.23 10.74 -4.11
N ASP A 57 7.57 11.68 -4.98
CA ASP A 57 8.85 12.38 -4.95
C ASP A 57 8.83 13.41 -3.81
N CYS A 58 9.64 13.16 -2.77
CA CYS A 58 9.83 14.03 -1.61
C CYS A 58 11.11 14.88 -1.73
N PHE A 59 11.52 15.23 -2.95
CA PHE A 59 12.73 15.97 -3.35
C PHE A 59 14.05 15.23 -3.10
N THR A 60 14.28 14.79 -1.87
CA THR A 60 15.55 14.17 -1.43
C THR A 60 15.46 12.66 -1.31
N TYR A 61 14.25 12.12 -1.34
CA TYR A 61 13.95 10.72 -1.32
C TYR A 61 12.63 10.46 -2.02
N ASP A 62 12.42 9.20 -2.35
CA ASP A 62 11.19 8.67 -2.89
C ASP A 62 10.42 7.95 -1.78
N LEU A 63 9.10 8.11 -1.75
CA LEU A 63 8.22 7.40 -0.82
C LEU A 63 7.26 6.50 -1.59
N ILE A 64 7.28 5.19 -1.33
CA ILE A 64 6.35 4.26 -1.98
C ILE A 64 4.99 4.34 -1.29
N CYS A 65 3.97 4.62 -2.09
CA CYS A 65 2.59 4.77 -1.66
C CYS A 65 1.71 3.69 -2.29
N LEU A 66 0.69 3.28 -1.54
CA LEU A 66 -0.39 2.41 -2.00
C LEU A 66 -1.73 3.12 -1.88
N GLY A 67 -2.60 2.86 -2.85
CA GLY A 67 -3.96 3.37 -2.92
C GLY A 67 -4.94 2.23 -3.14
N PHE A 68 -5.94 2.17 -2.28
CA PHE A 68 -6.98 1.15 -2.28
C PHE A 68 -8.28 1.79 -2.75
N ASP A 69 -8.75 1.34 -3.91
CA ASP A 69 -10.03 1.80 -4.46
C ASP A 69 -11.08 0.75 -4.13
N MET A 70 -12.17 1.15 -3.48
CA MET A 70 -13.27 0.25 -3.11
C MET A 70 -14.44 0.35 -4.10
N ARG A 71 -15.22 -0.72 -4.22
CA ARG A 71 -16.43 -0.78 -5.05
C ARG A 71 -17.48 0.17 -4.48
N GLY A 72 -18.15 0.91 -5.36
CA GLY A 72 -19.28 1.76 -4.99
C GLY A 72 -18.93 3.04 -4.23
N THR A 73 -17.64 3.41 -4.17
CA THR A 73 -17.18 4.68 -3.60
C THR A 73 -16.11 5.32 -4.48
N GLU A 74 -16.07 6.65 -4.47
CA GLU A 74 -15.01 7.44 -5.13
C GLU A 74 -13.82 7.70 -4.20
N GLU A 75 -13.99 7.48 -2.89
CA GLU A 75 -12.94 7.65 -1.91
C GLU A 75 -11.96 6.47 -1.94
N SER A 76 -10.66 6.78 -1.99
CA SER A 76 -9.60 5.78 -1.89
C SER A 76 -8.89 5.88 -0.54
N VAL A 77 -8.48 4.74 0.01
CA VAL A 77 -7.60 4.73 1.19
C VAL A 77 -6.16 4.78 0.72
N PHE A 78 -5.35 5.66 1.31
CA PHE A 78 -3.94 5.83 0.95
C PHE A 78 -3.05 5.52 2.14
N VAL A 79 -1.95 4.81 1.88
CA VAL A 79 -0.91 4.47 2.86
C VAL A 79 0.46 4.54 2.19
N HIS A 80 1.53 4.56 2.99
CA HIS A 80 2.89 4.58 2.44
C HIS A 80 3.89 3.82 3.31
N GLU A 81 5.07 3.55 2.76
CA GLU A 81 6.03 2.57 3.29
C GLU A 81 6.63 2.89 4.66
N GLU A 82 6.57 4.16 5.09
CA GLU A 82 7.03 4.59 6.41
C GLU A 82 5.96 4.46 7.52
N MET A 83 4.70 4.15 7.18
CA MET A 83 3.66 3.92 8.18
C MET A 83 3.91 2.60 8.93
N GLU A 84 3.69 2.64 10.25
CA GLU A 84 3.68 1.42 11.06
C GLU A 84 2.57 0.47 10.57
N GLY A 85 2.88 -0.83 10.46
CA GLY A 85 1.99 -1.85 9.91
C GLY A 85 2.00 -1.97 8.38
N PHE A 86 2.74 -1.13 7.64
CA PHE A 86 2.78 -1.20 6.18
C PHE A 86 3.35 -2.52 5.66
N LYS A 87 4.43 -3.03 6.28
CA LYS A 87 5.03 -4.31 5.88
C LYS A 87 4.06 -5.47 6.04
N ASP A 88 3.30 -5.48 7.13
CA ASP A 88 2.28 -6.50 7.39
C ASP A 88 1.13 -6.39 6.39
N LEU A 89 0.71 -5.17 6.06
CA LEU A 89 -0.28 -4.93 5.01
C LEU A 89 0.19 -5.46 3.64
N VAL A 90 1.45 -5.21 3.25
CA VAL A 90 2.01 -5.75 2.00
C VAL A 90 1.99 -7.28 2.00
N ALA A 91 2.39 -7.92 3.11
CA ALA A 91 2.33 -9.37 3.24
C ALA A 91 0.89 -9.90 3.10
N GLU A 92 -0.10 -9.17 3.63
CA GLU A 92 -1.50 -9.56 3.52
C GLU A 92 -2.06 -9.34 2.11
N ILE A 93 -1.63 -8.29 1.40
CA ILE A 93 -1.92 -8.09 -0.02
C ILE A 93 -1.38 -9.28 -0.83
N GLU A 94 -0.11 -9.65 -0.64
CA GLU A 94 0.49 -10.81 -1.33
C GLU A 94 -0.24 -12.13 -1.05
N ARG A 95 -0.84 -12.27 0.15
CA ARG A 95 -1.60 -13.45 0.54
C ARG A 95 -3.00 -13.49 -0.06
N ARG A 96 -3.69 -12.34 -0.11
CA ARG A 96 -5.12 -12.25 -0.50
C ARG A 96 -5.33 -11.94 -1.98
N CYS A 97 -4.48 -11.12 -2.57
CA CYS A 97 -4.62 -10.66 -3.94
C CYS A 97 -4.00 -11.66 -4.90
N ASP A 98 -4.85 -12.46 -5.53
CA ASP A 98 -4.45 -13.32 -6.63
C ASP A 98 -3.87 -12.50 -7.79
N ARG A 99 -2.95 -13.08 -8.57
CA ARG A 99 -2.37 -12.42 -9.76
C ARG A 99 -1.60 -11.10 -9.49
N LEU A 100 -1.32 -10.78 -8.22
CA LEU A 100 -0.40 -9.71 -7.88
C LEU A 100 0.95 -9.96 -8.56
N ASP A 101 1.46 -8.96 -9.27
CA ASP A 101 2.76 -9.08 -9.93
C ASP A 101 3.88 -9.16 -8.86
N PRO A 102 4.63 -10.27 -8.74
CA PRO A 102 5.67 -10.40 -7.70
C PRO A 102 6.83 -9.40 -7.87
N LYS A 103 6.93 -8.71 -9.00
CA LYS A 103 7.94 -7.67 -9.27
C LYS A 103 7.38 -6.26 -9.15
N TRP A 104 6.14 -6.08 -8.68
CA TRP A 104 5.47 -4.78 -8.62
C TRP A 104 6.32 -3.73 -7.88
N TRP A 105 6.94 -4.12 -6.75
CA TRP A 105 7.75 -3.22 -5.94
C TRP A 105 8.89 -2.60 -6.76
N SER A 106 9.67 -3.44 -7.45
CA SER A 106 10.79 -2.97 -8.26
C SER A 106 10.34 -2.08 -9.42
N LYS A 107 9.16 -2.36 -10.00
CA LYS A 107 8.58 -1.54 -11.07
C LYS A 107 8.12 -0.16 -10.59
N VAL A 108 7.73 -0.04 -9.32
CA VAL A 108 7.34 1.25 -8.71
C VAL A 108 8.57 2.00 -8.22
N ALA A 109 9.51 1.30 -7.59
CA ALA A 109 10.72 1.90 -7.03
C ALA A 109 11.67 2.46 -8.11
N PHE A 110 11.72 1.84 -9.29
CA PHE A 110 12.67 2.17 -10.35
C PHE A 110 12.00 2.51 -11.70
N PRO A 111 12.54 3.48 -12.45
CA PRO A 111 13.76 4.28 -12.16
C PRO A 111 13.55 5.30 -11.03
N ALA A 112 14.66 5.79 -10.44
CA ALA A 112 14.63 6.83 -9.40
C ALA A 112 14.01 8.14 -9.95
N PHE A 113 13.28 8.89 -9.11
CA PHE A 113 12.68 10.19 -9.47
C PHE A 113 11.59 10.17 -10.58
N GLU A 114 11.00 9.01 -10.87
CA GLU A 114 9.79 8.89 -11.69
C GLU A 114 8.62 8.39 -10.83
N GLN A 115 7.44 8.99 -10.96
CA GLN A 115 6.28 8.66 -10.12
C GLN A 115 5.82 7.19 -10.26
N ASN A 116 6.13 6.53 -11.39
CA ASN A 116 5.88 5.10 -11.63
C ASN A 116 4.51 4.61 -11.15
N HIS A 117 3.44 5.28 -11.59
CA HIS A 117 2.08 4.92 -11.19
C HIS A 117 1.63 3.64 -11.89
N LEU A 118 1.34 2.61 -11.10
CA LEU A 118 1.02 1.27 -11.58
C LEU A 118 -0.18 0.68 -10.83
N THR A 119 -1.08 0.04 -11.55
CA THR A 119 -2.08 -0.84 -10.93
C THR A 119 -1.43 -2.19 -10.67
N ILE A 120 -1.22 -2.53 -9.39
CA ILE A 120 -0.53 -3.77 -8.99
C ILE A 120 -1.50 -4.94 -8.90
N TRP A 121 -2.78 -4.65 -8.67
CA TRP A 121 -3.85 -5.63 -8.59
C TRP A 121 -5.19 -5.00 -8.97
N GLU A 122 -6.06 -5.78 -9.60
CA GLU A 122 -7.44 -5.41 -9.89
C GLU A 122 -8.33 -6.64 -9.67
N ALA A 123 -9.44 -6.44 -8.95
CA ALA A 123 -10.41 -7.50 -8.74
C ALA A 123 -11.01 -7.92 -10.07
N LEU A 124 -11.23 -9.22 -10.26
CA LEU A 124 -12.05 -9.67 -11.37
C LEU A 124 -13.41 -8.96 -11.29
N ARG A 125 -13.79 -8.35 -12.42
CA ARG A 125 -15.18 -7.95 -12.59
C ARG A 125 -15.99 -9.24 -12.44
N PRO A 126 -16.97 -9.32 -11.53
CA PRO A 126 -17.94 -10.40 -11.60
C PRO A 126 -18.57 -10.26 -12.99
N ASP A 127 -18.34 -11.25 -13.83
CA ASP A 127 -18.64 -11.20 -15.25
C ASP A 127 -20.08 -10.69 -15.46
N GLY A 128 -20.21 -9.48 -16.01
CA GLY A 128 -21.47 -8.99 -16.52
C GLY A 128 -21.68 -9.64 -17.88
N SER A 129 -22.62 -10.59 -17.93
CA SER A 129 -23.20 -11.14 -19.16
C SER A 129 -23.73 -10.04 -20.08
#